data_AF-A0A942LKM0-F1
#
_entry.id   AF-A0A942LKM0-F1
#
_cell.length_a   1.000
_cell.length_b   1.000
_cell.length_c   1.000
_cell.angle_alpha   90.00
_cell.angle_beta   90.00
_cell.angle_gamma   90.00
#
_symmetry.space_group_name_H-M   'P 1'
#
loop_
_entity.id
_entity.type
_entity.pdbx_description
1 polymer ?
#
loop_
_entity_poly.entity_id
_entity_poly.type
_entity_poly.pdbx_seq_one_letter_code
_entity_poly.pdbx_strand_id
1 'polypeptide(L)'
;MTQEFKKQKLTKKQLNIPDDRLVHLHDLTFDFEKYFDEYEDLSDEEKAEFPCRVMGLYCKEFYESGGDPSAISPWVAKYIANAMYNVLGGVPWSQALPTPFDDPESQHIWTPKGRRAMDTYCAVTSGKSDGFDVSAMLCKQADRQNVSYETARADYYKAKNAIDNKQNLPDGFLKKTP
;
A
#
# COMPACT_ATOMS: atom_id res chain seq x y z
N MET A 1 -10.46 -24.79 -41.58
CA MET A 1 -9.43 -23.86 -42.06
C MET A 1 -9.59 -22.58 -41.25
N THR A 2 -8.85 -22.48 -40.15
CA THR A 2 -8.99 -21.41 -39.14
C THR A 2 -8.33 -20.15 -39.67
N GLN A 3 -9.09 -19.07 -39.88
CA GLN A 3 -8.51 -17.77 -40.25
C GLN A 3 -8.04 -17.05 -38.99
N GLU A 4 -6.73 -16.86 -38.87
CA GLU A 4 -6.12 -15.98 -37.87
C GLU A 4 -6.50 -14.51 -38.15
N PHE A 5 -7.20 -13.87 -37.21
CA PHE A 5 -7.36 -12.42 -37.22
C PHE A 5 -6.08 -11.76 -36.68
N LYS A 6 -5.25 -11.23 -37.58
CA LYS A 6 -4.13 -10.36 -37.20
C LYS A 6 -4.66 -9.08 -36.56
N LYS A 7 -4.46 -8.91 -35.24
CA LYS A 7 -4.67 -7.63 -34.53
C LYS A 7 -3.73 -6.57 -35.11
N GLN A 8 -4.25 -5.66 -35.93
CA GLN A 8 -3.54 -4.46 -36.37
C GLN A 8 -3.39 -3.50 -35.18
N LYS A 9 -2.17 -3.28 -34.71
CA LYS A 9 -1.85 -2.18 -33.78
C LYS A 9 -1.88 -0.86 -34.55
N LEU A 10 -2.98 -0.11 -34.43
CA LEU A 10 -3.06 1.27 -34.93
C LEU A 10 -2.21 2.19 -34.05
N THR A 11 -1.47 3.09 -34.66
CA THR A 11 -0.62 4.06 -33.96
C THR A 11 -1.41 5.33 -33.62
N LYS A 12 -1.03 6.04 -32.54
CA LYS A 12 -1.68 7.26 -32.04
C LYS A 12 -1.89 8.36 -33.11
N LYS A 13 -1.11 8.38 -34.20
CA LYS A 13 -1.28 9.29 -35.34
C LYS A 13 -2.46 8.96 -36.27
N GLN A 14 -2.99 7.74 -36.22
CA GLN A 14 -4.10 7.27 -37.07
C GLN A 14 -5.47 7.45 -36.42
N LEU A 15 -5.50 7.70 -35.10
CA LEU A 15 -6.70 7.98 -34.33
C LEU A 15 -6.76 9.50 -34.14
N ASN A 16 -7.54 10.17 -35.00
CA ASN A 16 -7.72 11.61 -34.99
C ASN A 16 -8.59 12.02 -33.77
N ILE A 17 -8.03 11.91 -32.56
CA ILE A 17 -8.77 12.09 -31.29
C ILE A 17 -8.86 13.59 -30.98
N PRO A 18 -10.08 14.17 -30.90
CA PRO A 18 -10.28 15.56 -30.51
C PRO A 18 -9.96 15.78 -29.02
N ASP A 19 -9.31 16.90 -28.69
CA ASP A 19 -9.07 17.36 -27.32
C ASP A 19 -10.34 18.02 -26.75
N ASP A 20 -11.38 17.21 -26.51
CA ASP A 20 -12.70 17.66 -26.03
C ASP A 20 -12.86 17.59 -24.50
N ARG A 21 -11.79 17.21 -23.78
CA ARG A 21 -11.76 17.02 -22.32
C ARG A 21 -12.74 15.97 -21.77
N LEU A 22 -13.27 15.09 -22.62
CA LEU A 22 -14.06 13.94 -22.18
C LEU A 22 -13.15 12.72 -22.00
N VAL A 23 -13.45 11.87 -21.02
CA VAL A 23 -12.79 10.56 -20.89
C VAL A 23 -13.35 9.67 -21.99
N HIS A 24 -12.53 9.32 -22.97
CA HIS A 24 -12.99 8.44 -24.03
C HIS A 24 -12.80 6.98 -23.61
N LEU A 25 -13.73 6.10 -23.98
CA LEU A 25 -13.65 4.66 -23.66
C LEU A 25 -12.36 3.98 -24.17
N HIS A 26 -11.72 4.54 -25.20
CA HIS A 26 -10.41 4.05 -25.67
C HIS A 26 -9.22 4.47 -24.79
N ASP A 27 -9.40 5.46 -23.90
CA ASP A 27 -8.45 5.77 -22.83
C ASP A 27 -8.47 4.71 -21.71
N LEU A 28 -9.48 3.84 -21.69
CA LEU A 28 -9.63 2.71 -20.77
C LEU A 28 -9.09 1.38 -21.35
N THR A 29 -8.27 1.43 -22.39
CA THR A 29 -7.67 0.25 -23.08
C THR A 29 -6.68 -0.57 -22.24
N PHE A 30 -6.59 -0.32 -20.93
CA PHE A 30 -5.82 -1.14 -20.03
C PHE A 30 -6.45 -2.54 -19.91
N ASP A 31 -5.62 -3.57 -20.02
CA ASP A 31 -6.05 -4.96 -19.92
C ASP A 31 -6.14 -5.36 -18.44
N PHE A 32 -7.27 -5.00 -17.81
CA PHE A 32 -7.51 -5.25 -16.39
C PHE A 32 -7.55 -6.75 -16.07
N GLU A 33 -8.19 -7.55 -16.92
CA GLU A 33 -8.26 -9.01 -16.74
C GLU A 33 -6.85 -9.59 -16.66
N LYS A 34 -6.01 -9.29 -17.66
CA LYS A 34 -4.63 -9.75 -17.67
C LYS A 34 -3.84 -9.29 -16.44
N TYR A 35 -3.97 -8.02 -16.05
CA TYR A 35 -3.25 -7.48 -14.89
C TYR A 35 -3.61 -8.22 -13.59
N PHE A 36 -4.89 -8.47 -13.34
CA PHE A 36 -5.33 -9.14 -12.12
C PHE A 36 -5.06 -10.65 -12.15
N ASP A 37 -5.11 -11.29 -13.32
CA ASP A 37 -4.75 -12.71 -13.50
C ASP A 37 -3.26 -12.96 -13.26
N GLU A 38 -2.40 -12.06 -13.71
CA GLU A 38 -0.94 -12.17 -13.59
C GLU A 38 -0.38 -11.51 -12.31
N TYR A 39 -1.24 -11.00 -11.42
CA TYR A 39 -0.84 -10.14 -10.29
C TYR A 39 0.29 -10.73 -9.43
N GLU A 40 0.24 -12.03 -9.14
CA GLU A 40 1.25 -12.70 -8.31
C GLU A 40 2.64 -12.72 -8.96
N ASP A 41 2.70 -12.73 -10.29
CA ASP A 41 3.93 -12.79 -11.09
C ASP A 41 4.52 -11.41 -11.40
N LEU A 42 3.81 -10.33 -11.06
CA LEU A 42 4.27 -8.96 -11.25
C LEU A 42 5.42 -8.57 -10.32
N SER A 43 6.27 -7.65 -10.77
CA SER A 43 7.29 -7.02 -9.94
C SER A 43 6.67 -6.15 -8.83
N ASP A 44 7.44 -5.85 -7.77
CA ASP A 44 6.96 -5.01 -6.66
C ASP A 44 6.54 -3.60 -7.14
N GLU A 45 7.21 -3.06 -8.15
CA GLU A 45 6.87 -1.77 -8.76
C GLU A 45 5.50 -1.83 -9.49
N GLU A 46 5.24 -2.91 -10.22
CA GLU A 46 3.96 -3.12 -10.92
C GLU A 46 2.82 -3.46 -9.95
N LYS A 47 3.12 -4.17 -8.86
CA LYS A 47 2.19 -4.44 -7.76
C LYS A 47 1.81 -3.17 -7.01
N ALA A 48 2.71 -2.20 -6.91
CA ALA A 48 2.41 -0.91 -6.29
C ALA A 48 1.30 -0.13 -7.04
N GLU A 49 1.05 -0.42 -8.31
CA GLU A 49 -0.04 0.18 -9.08
C GLU A 49 -1.42 -0.40 -8.73
N PHE A 50 -1.49 -1.48 -7.95
CA PHE A 50 -2.72 -2.22 -7.69
C PHE A 50 -3.90 -1.34 -7.28
N PRO A 51 -3.77 -0.40 -6.30
CA PRO A 51 -4.90 0.44 -5.90
C PRO A 51 -5.36 1.36 -7.04
N CYS A 52 -4.45 1.84 -7.88
CA CYS A 52 -4.78 2.61 -9.07
C CYS A 52 -5.50 1.75 -10.12
N ARG A 53 -5.09 0.48 -10.30
CA ARG A 53 -5.74 -0.44 -11.24
C ARG A 53 -7.14 -0.84 -10.76
N VAL A 54 -7.36 -1.04 -9.46
CA VAL A 54 -8.70 -1.31 -8.90
C VAL A 54 -9.62 -0.10 -9.10
N MET A 55 -9.13 1.12 -8.84
CA MET A 55 -9.89 2.34 -9.11
C MET A 55 -10.20 2.52 -10.61
N GLY A 56 -9.25 2.18 -11.47
CA GLY A 56 -9.45 2.18 -12.92
C GLY A 56 -10.55 1.22 -13.37
N LEU A 57 -10.55 0.00 -12.81
CA LEU A 57 -11.60 -1.00 -13.10
C LEU A 57 -12.97 -0.53 -12.60
N TYR A 58 -13.03 0.01 -11.38
CA TYR A 58 -14.26 0.62 -10.84
C TYR A 58 -14.85 1.66 -11.79
N CYS A 59 -14.02 2.61 -12.22
CA CYS A 59 -14.45 3.67 -13.15
C CYS A 59 -14.91 3.09 -14.48
N LYS A 60 -14.16 2.14 -15.06
CA LYS A 60 -14.52 1.49 -16.32
C LYS A 60 -15.90 0.82 -16.23
N GLU A 61 -16.11 -0.04 -15.24
CA GLU A 61 -17.37 -0.78 -15.07
C GLU A 61 -18.54 0.18 -14.82
N PHE A 62 -18.34 1.21 -14.00
CA PHE A 62 -19.38 2.20 -13.69
C PHE A 62 -19.76 3.05 -14.91
N TYR A 63 -18.79 3.47 -15.73
CA TYR A 63 -19.08 4.24 -16.94
C TYR A 63 -19.68 3.37 -18.05
N GLU A 64 -19.18 2.15 -18.26
CA GLU A 64 -19.72 1.21 -19.26
C GLU A 64 -21.16 0.80 -18.94
N SER A 65 -21.53 0.73 -17.65
CA SER A 65 -22.89 0.42 -17.21
C SER A 65 -23.86 1.61 -17.28
N GLY A 66 -23.38 2.81 -17.64
CA GLY A 66 -24.19 4.03 -17.61
C GLY A 66 -24.47 4.58 -16.21
N GLY A 67 -23.59 4.28 -15.25
CA GLY A 67 -23.68 4.75 -13.87
C GLY A 67 -24.47 3.81 -12.95
N ASP A 68 -24.62 2.54 -13.31
CA ASP A 68 -25.21 1.52 -12.45
C ASP A 68 -24.15 0.94 -11.49
N PRO A 69 -24.25 1.17 -10.16
CA PRO A 69 -23.32 0.62 -9.19
C PRO A 69 -23.40 -0.91 -9.05
N SER A 70 -24.52 -1.53 -9.45
CA SER A 70 -24.70 -2.98 -9.34
C SER A 70 -23.93 -3.77 -10.41
N ALA A 71 -23.50 -3.09 -11.47
CA ALA A 71 -22.66 -3.65 -12.53
C ALA A 71 -21.18 -3.75 -12.15
N ILE A 72 -20.78 -3.17 -11.02
CA ILE A 72 -19.39 -3.17 -10.56
C ILE A 72 -19.07 -4.53 -9.92
N SER A 73 -17.91 -5.09 -10.28
CA SER A 73 -17.38 -6.32 -9.71
C SER A 73 -17.42 -6.26 -8.17
N PRO A 74 -18.06 -7.22 -7.46
CA PRO A 74 -18.28 -7.11 -6.02
C PRO A 74 -17.00 -6.96 -5.20
N TRP A 75 -15.90 -7.57 -5.64
CA TRP A 75 -14.61 -7.45 -4.97
C TRP A 75 -14.00 -6.04 -5.10
N VAL A 76 -14.18 -5.40 -6.27
CA VAL A 76 -13.75 -4.02 -6.54
C VAL A 76 -14.53 -3.07 -5.64
N ALA A 77 -15.86 -3.17 -5.65
CA ALA A 77 -16.73 -2.35 -4.83
C ALA A 77 -16.39 -2.50 -3.33
N LYS A 78 -16.14 -3.73 -2.86
CA LYS A 78 -15.74 -4.02 -1.49
C LYS A 78 -14.38 -3.41 -1.13
N TYR A 79 -13.39 -3.52 -2.02
CA TYR A 79 -12.06 -2.95 -1.81
C TYR A 79 -12.15 -1.42 -1.62
N ILE A 80 -12.84 -0.72 -2.52
CA ILE A 80 -13.01 0.73 -2.45
C ILE A 80 -13.80 1.13 -1.20
N ALA A 81 -14.90 0.43 -0.90
CA ALA A 81 -15.69 0.72 0.29
C ALA A 81 -14.89 0.57 1.60
N ASN A 82 -14.05 -0.46 1.71
CA ASN A 82 -13.18 -0.64 2.87
C ASN A 82 -12.15 0.48 3.00
N ALA A 83 -11.54 0.90 1.88
CA ALA A 83 -10.61 2.02 1.89
C ALA A 83 -11.28 3.32 2.36
N MET A 84 -12.48 3.62 1.84
CA MET A 84 -13.27 4.78 2.27
C MET A 84 -13.62 4.74 3.76
N TYR A 85 -14.02 3.57 4.26
CA TYR A 85 -14.31 3.38 5.68
C TYR A 85 -13.09 3.67 6.57
N ASN A 86 -11.91 3.18 6.19
CA ASN A 86 -10.67 3.45 6.91
C ASN A 86 -10.33 4.95 6.92
N VAL A 87 -10.50 5.63 5.78
CA VAL A 87 -10.29 7.07 5.67
C VAL A 87 -11.22 7.84 6.60
N LEU A 88 -12.51 7.49 6.62
CA LEU A 88 -13.49 8.09 7.53
C LEU A 88 -13.16 7.80 9.00
N GLY A 89 -12.49 6.68 9.29
CA GLY A 89 -11.93 6.34 10.60
C GLY A 89 -10.65 7.12 10.97
N GLY A 90 -10.18 8.04 10.11
CA GLY A 90 -9.01 8.89 10.36
C GLY A 90 -7.70 8.38 9.74
N VAL A 91 -7.73 7.30 8.96
CA VAL A 91 -6.55 6.84 8.21
C VAL A 91 -6.27 7.81 7.05
N PRO A 92 -5.02 8.25 6.84
CA PRO A 92 -4.69 9.08 5.68
C PRO A 92 -5.04 8.39 4.35
N TRP A 93 -5.55 9.16 3.38
CA TRP A 93 -5.89 8.64 2.04
C TRP A 93 -4.78 7.83 1.40
N SER A 94 -3.55 8.33 1.51
CA SER A 94 -2.38 7.69 0.92
C SER A 94 -2.01 6.35 1.58
N GLN A 95 -2.45 6.12 2.83
CA GLN A 95 -2.30 4.82 3.49
C GLN A 95 -3.45 3.87 3.15
N ALA A 96 -4.66 4.40 2.91
CA ALA A 96 -5.83 3.61 2.56
C ALA A 96 -5.85 3.18 1.08
N LEU A 97 -5.33 4.02 0.19
CA LEU A 97 -5.16 3.79 -1.24
C LEU A 97 -3.76 4.27 -1.67
N PRO A 98 -2.71 3.49 -1.40
CA PRO A 98 -1.36 3.88 -1.75
C PRO A 98 -1.19 3.95 -3.26
N THR A 99 -0.53 4.98 -3.75
CA THR A 99 -0.18 5.12 -5.17
C THR A 99 1.30 4.84 -5.38
N PRO A 100 1.74 4.42 -6.58
CA PRO A 100 3.17 4.18 -6.84
C PRO A 100 4.03 5.45 -6.74
N PHE A 101 3.41 6.64 -6.72
CA PHE A 101 4.07 7.93 -6.57
C PHE A 101 4.24 8.35 -5.12
N ASP A 102 3.56 7.67 -4.21
CA ASP A 102 3.66 7.91 -2.78
C ASP A 102 4.95 7.29 -2.26
N ASP A 103 5.84 8.11 -1.69
CA ASP A 103 6.98 7.58 -0.95
C ASP A 103 6.48 6.91 0.34
N PRO A 104 6.58 5.57 0.49
CA PRO A 104 6.09 4.87 1.67
C PRO A 104 6.76 5.35 2.96
N GLU A 105 8.00 5.81 2.86
CA GLU A 105 8.76 6.35 3.99
C GLU A 105 8.20 7.72 4.37
N SER A 106 7.86 8.59 3.41
CA SER A 106 7.32 9.94 3.68
C SER A 106 6.01 9.93 4.47
N GLN A 107 5.21 8.87 4.34
CA GLN A 107 3.82 8.81 4.83
C GLN A 107 3.65 8.18 6.20
N HIS A 108 4.69 7.53 6.73
CA HIS A 108 4.64 7.04 8.09
C HIS A 108 4.75 8.17 9.09
N ILE A 109 3.86 8.16 10.09
CA ILE A 109 3.95 9.03 11.27
C ILE A 109 5.25 8.84 12.05
N TRP A 110 5.95 7.74 11.79
CA TRP A 110 7.19 7.37 12.47
C TRP A 110 8.41 7.89 11.73
N THR A 111 9.40 8.35 12.48
CA THR A 111 10.77 8.49 11.96
C THR A 111 11.36 7.10 11.72
N PRO A 112 12.44 6.96 10.92
CA PRO A 112 13.16 5.69 10.79
C PRO A 112 13.57 5.09 12.15
N LYS A 113 13.91 5.95 13.10
CA LYS A 113 14.20 5.56 14.48
C LYS A 113 12.97 5.06 15.23
N GLY A 114 11.84 5.76 15.12
CA GLY A 114 10.58 5.36 15.77
C GLY A 114 10.05 4.03 15.23
N ARG A 115 10.12 3.83 13.91
CA ARG A 115 9.76 2.57 13.25
C ARG A 115 10.64 1.43 13.77
N ARG A 116 11.97 1.60 13.73
CA ARG A 116 12.91 0.62 14.28
C ARG A 116 12.58 0.25 15.73
N ALA A 117 12.31 1.25 16.56
CA ALA A 117 11.99 1.04 17.98
C ALA A 117 10.69 0.25 18.18
N MET A 118 9.64 0.54 17.41
CA MET A 118 8.39 -0.21 17.47
C MET A 118 8.53 -1.62 16.91
N ASP A 119 9.25 -1.82 15.82
CA ASP A 119 9.53 -3.15 15.28
C ASP A 119 10.26 -4.02 16.30
N THR A 120 11.24 -3.44 16.99
CA THR A 120 11.97 -4.12 18.08
C THR A 120 11.07 -4.41 19.28
N TYR A 121 10.22 -3.46 19.67
CA TYR A 121 9.23 -3.68 20.73
C TYR A 121 8.27 -4.82 20.40
N CYS A 122 7.68 -4.82 19.20
CA CYS A 122 6.75 -5.86 18.76
C CYS A 122 7.45 -7.22 18.68
N ALA A 123 8.63 -7.29 18.06
CA ALA A 123 9.38 -8.55 17.93
C ALA A 123 9.73 -9.16 19.29
N VAL A 124 10.27 -8.36 20.21
CA VAL A 124 10.63 -8.83 21.56
C VAL A 124 9.40 -9.22 22.37
N THR A 125 8.30 -8.47 22.27
CA THR A 125 7.08 -8.76 23.03
C THR A 125 6.39 -10.03 22.52
N SER A 126 6.30 -10.22 21.21
CA SER A 126 5.78 -11.46 20.62
C SER A 126 6.68 -12.65 20.98
N GLY A 127 8.00 -12.52 20.82
CA GLY A 127 8.93 -13.58 21.19
C GLY A 127 8.89 -13.94 22.67
N LYS A 128 8.66 -12.95 23.55
CA LYS A 128 8.48 -13.21 24.99
C LYS A 128 7.21 -14.03 25.27
N SER A 129 6.11 -13.74 24.56
CA SER A 129 4.87 -14.55 24.64
C SER A 129 5.10 -16.00 24.19
N ASP A 130 6.02 -16.20 23.24
CA ASP A 130 6.45 -17.51 22.76
C ASP A 130 7.54 -18.18 23.64
N GLY A 131 7.92 -17.55 24.76
CA GLY A 131 8.88 -18.09 25.74
C GLY A 131 10.35 -17.81 25.45
N PHE A 132 10.68 -16.97 24.46
CA PHE A 132 12.06 -16.57 24.17
C PHE A 132 12.58 -15.51 25.16
N ASP A 133 13.89 -15.56 25.45
CA ASP A 133 14.54 -14.54 26.27
C ASP A 133 14.61 -13.18 25.54
N VAL A 134 14.41 -12.11 26.30
CA VAL A 134 14.44 -10.73 25.80
C VAL A 134 15.79 -10.40 25.18
N SER A 135 16.90 -10.83 25.79
CA SER A 135 18.25 -10.52 25.30
C SER A 135 18.53 -11.19 23.97
N ALA A 136 18.08 -12.44 23.81
CA ALA A 136 18.19 -13.18 22.55
C ALA A 136 17.37 -12.50 21.43
N MET A 137 16.14 -12.07 21.73
CA MET A 137 15.29 -11.36 20.78
C MET A 137 15.88 -10.00 20.37
N LEU A 138 16.46 -9.27 21.32
CA LEU A 138 17.15 -8.00 21.05
C LEU A 138 18.37 -8.20 20.14
N CYS A 139 19.17 -9.25 20.39
CA CYS A 139 20.33 -9.55 19.54
C CYS A 139 19.89 -9.88 18.11
N LYS A 140 18.90 -10.78 17.96
CA LYS A 140 18.35 -11.15 16.65
C LYS A 140 17.82 -9.94 15.88
N GLN A 141 17.15 -9.03 16.57
CA GLN A 141 16.60 -7.84 15.94
C GLN A 141 17.68 -6.79 15.62
N ALA A 142 18.71 -6.66 16.45
CA ALA A 142 19.86 -5.82 16.18
C ALA A 142 20.57 -6.25 14.88
N ASP A 143 20.77 -7.55 14.70
CA ASP A 143 21.34 -8.11 13.47
C ASP A 143 20.45 -7.85 12.25
N ARG A 144 19.13 -8.10 12.38
CA ARG A 144 18.16 -7.86 11.30
C ARG A 144 18.11 -6.41 10.84
N GLN A 145 18.22 -5.47 11.78
CA GLN A 145 18.13 -4.04 11.52
C GLN A 145 19.50 -3.39 11.28
N ASN A 146 20.59 -4.17 11.30
CA ASN A 146 21.97 -3.70 11.16
C ASN A 146 22.32 -2.56 12.14
N VAL A 147 21.99 -2.74 13.41
CA VAL A 147 22.32 -1.81 14.50
C VAL A 147 23.04 -2.54 15.62
N SER A 148 23.73 -1.80 16.50
CA SER A 148 24.32 -2.41 17.69
C SER A 148 23.26 -2.91 18.66
N TYR A 149 23.58 -3.99 19.39
CA TYR A 149 22.74 -4.52 20.47
C TYR A 149 22.28 -3.44 21.45
N GLU A 150 23.18 -2.56 21.89
CA GLU A 150 22.83 -1.47 22.82
C GLU A 150 21.85 -0.46 22.21
N THR A 151 21.89 -0.25 20.90
CA THR A 151 20.92 0.61 20.22
C THR A 151 19.54 -0.04 20.20
N ALA A 152 19.45 -1.32 19.81
CA ALA A 152 18.19 -2.07 19.82
C ALA A 152 17.60 -2.15 21.25
N ARG A 153 18.45 -2.39 22.26
CA ARG A 153 18.08 -2.41 23.67
C ARG A 153 17.55 -1.06 24.14
N ALA A 154 18.24 0.03 23.84
CA ALA A 154 17.83 1.37 24.24
C ALA A 154 16.49 1.77 23.58
N ASP A 155 16.31 1.44 22.30
CA ASP A 155 15.06 1.70 21.58
C ASP A 155 13.89 0.87 22.14
N TYR A 156 14.12 -0.43 22.43
CA TYR A 156 13.14 -1.31 23.06
C TYR A 156 12.64 -0.75 24.40
N TYR A 157 13.53 -0.41 25.32
CA TYR A 157 13.13 0.06 26.65
C TYR A 157 12.47 1.44 26.60
N LYS A 158 12.83 2.30 25.64
CA LYS A 158 12.14 3.58 25.42
C LYS A 158 10.70 3.38 24.94
N ALA A 159 10.49 2.50 23.96
CA ALA A 159 9.15 2.16 23.47
C ALA A 159 8.32 1.48 24.58
N LYS A 160 8.89 0.46 25.25
CA LYS A 160 8.25 -0.26 26.35
C LYS A 160 7.84 0.67 27.48
N ASN A 161 8.73 1.55 27.94
CA ASN A 161 8.41 2.49 29.02
C ASN A 161 7.29 3.46 28.63
N ALA A 162 7.25 3.94 27.39
CA ALA A 162 6.17 4.80 26.93
C ALA A 162 4.83 4.04 26.94
N ILE A 163 4.81 2.81 26.42
CA ILE A 163 3.59 2.00 26.28
C ILE A 163 3.09 1.53 27.66
N ASP A 164 3.94 0.94 28.48
CA ASP A 164 3.56 0.39 29.79
C ASP A 164 3.06 1.47 30.75
N ASN A 165 3.66 2.66 30.70
CA ASN A 165 3.27 3.79 31.55
C ASN A 165 2.21 4.69 30.92
N LYS A 166 1.67 4.33 29.74
CA LYS A 166 0.68 5.12 28.98
C LYS A 166 1.13 6.58 28.76
N GLN A 167 2.43 6.77 28.55
CA GLN A 167 3.05 8.05 28.25
C GLN A 167 3.14 8.28 26.74
N ASN A 168 3.31 9.54 26.34
CA ASN A 168 3.60 9.87 24.96
C ASN A 168 4.93 9.23 24.51
N LEU A 169 4.97 8.81 23.25
CA LEU A 169 6.19 8.31 22.64
C LEU A 169 7.24 9.42 22.57
N PRO A 170 8.55 9.09 22.66
CA PRO A 170 9.60 10.09 22.59
C PRO A 170 9.52 10.96 21.32
N ASP A 171 9.79 12.26 21.42
CA ASP A 171 9.68 13.24 20.31
C ASP A 171 10.50 12.88 19.06
N GLY A 172 11.53 12.02 19.20
CA GLY A 172 12.33 11.53 18.08
C GLY A 172 11.76 10.32 17.35
N PHE A 173 10.65 9.75 17.82
CA PHE A 173 10.02 8.56 17.23
C PHE A 173 8.93 8.94 16.24
N LEU A 174 8.25 10.06 16.46
CA LEU A 174 7.23 10.56 15.56
C LEU A 174 7.82 11.67 14.68
N LYS A 175 7.41 11.71 13.41
CA LYS A 175 7.69 12.87 12.57
C LYS A 175 6.92 14.05 13.14
N LYS A 176 7.56 15.22 13.16
CA LYS A 176 6.86 16.46 13.49
C LYS A 176 5.82 16.69 12.42
N THR A 177 4.55 16.73 12.82
CA THR A 177 3.46 17.15 11.94
C THR A 177 3.72 18.61 11.57
N PRO A 178 3.63 18.99 10.27
CA PRO A 178 3.70 20.40 9.87
C PRO A 178 2.57 21.23 10.47
#